data_AF-A0A6C0BUJ6-F1
#
_entry.id   AF-A0A6C0BUJ6-F1
#
_cell.length_a   1.000
_cell.length_b   1.000
_cell.length_c   1.000
_cell.angle_alpha   90.00
_cell.angle_beta   90.00
_cell.angle_gamma   90.00
#
_symmetry.space_group_name_H-M   'P 1'
#
loop_
_entity.id
_entity.type
_entity.pdbx_description
1 polymer ?
#
loop_
_entity_poly.entity_id
_entity_poly.type
_entity_poly.pdbx_seq_one_letter_code
_entity_poly.pdbx_strand_id
1 'polypeptide(L)' 'MDSTEQPTNEIVPPTPPSEEAPKEMKLVDVPIDSPNTALNVIVSFLNLAQKRGAFGLDESSKIWECIKVFQQQ' A
#
# COMPACT_ATOMS: atom_id res chain seq x y z
N MET A 1 -41.48 -43.83 -17.27
CA MET A 1 -40.10 -43.80 -17.79
C MET A 1 -40.04 -42.66 -18.78
N ASP A 2 -39.57 -41.50 -18.34
CA ASP A 2 -38.16 -41.07 -18.48
C ASP A 2 -38.05 -40.33 -19.83
N SER A 3 -37.81 -39.03 -19.90
CA SER A 3 -36.61 -38.40 -19.36
C SER A 3 -36.81 -36.94 -18.96
N THR A 4 -36.04 -36.60 -17.93
CA THR A 4 -35.82 -35.30 -17.29
C THR A 4 -35.11 -34.27 -18.18
N GLU A 5 -35.40 -33.00 -17.85
CA GLU A 5 -34.61 -31.77 -17.97
C GLU A 5 -33.20 -31.84 -18.59
N GLN A 6 -32.91 -30.85 -19.46
CA GLN A 6 -31.62 -30.16 -19.43
C GLN A 6 -31.83 -28.64 -19.52
N PRO A 7 -31.44 -27.87 -18.48
CA PRO A 7 -31.43 -26.42 -18.51
C PRO A 7 -30.26 -25.90 -19.35
N THR A 8 -30.51 -24.81 -20.09
CA THR A 8 -29.51 -24.07 -20.86
C THR A 8 -28.44 -23.53 -19.91
N ASN A 9 -27.27 -24.16 -19.94
CA ASN A 9 -26.10 -23.77 -19.17
C ASN A 9 -25.48 -22.54 -19.85
N GLU A 10 -25.75 -21.33 -19.35
CA GLU A 10 -25.03 -20.13 -19.75
C GLU A 10 -23.56 -20.29 -19.38
N ILE A 11 -22.72 -20.36 -20.40
CA ILE A 11 -21.27 -20.37 -20.26
C ILE A 11 -20.85 -18.96 -19.87
N VAL A 12 -20.74 -18.70 -18.57
CA VAL A 12 -20.08 -17.49 -18.05
C VAL A 12 -18.59 -17.60 -18.43
N PRO A 13 -18.03 -16.66 -19.21
CA PRO A 13 -16.62 -16.70 -19.54
C PRO A 13 -15.78 -16.54 -18.25
N PRO A 14 -14.71 -17.34 -18.08
CA PRO A 14 -13.84 -17.21 -16.91
C PRO A 14 -13.17 -15.84 -16.96
N THR A 15 -13.45 -15.01 -15.96
CA THR A 15 -12.72 -13.77 -15.72
C THR A 15 -11.27 -14.15 -15.42
N PRO A 16 -10.26 -13.59 -16.12
CA PRO A 16 -8.87 -13.90 -15.83
C PRO A 16 -8.54 -13.48 -14.38
N PRO A 17 -7.68 -14.23 -13.67
CA PRO A 17 -7.19 -13.82 -12.36
C PRO A 17 -6.53 -12.45 -12.52
N SER A 18 -7.08 -11.43 -11.86
CA SER A 18 -6.43 -10.14 -11.73
C SER A 18 -5.13 -10.40 -10.96
N GLU A 19 -3.99 -10.37 -11.64
CA GLU A 19 -2.69 -10.22 -10.99
C GLU A 19 -2.78 -8.95 -10.14
N GLU A 20 -2.83 -9.13 -8.83
CA GLU A 20 -2.70 -8.03 -7.88
C GLU A 20 -1.29 -7.46 -8.06
N ALA A 21 -1.19 -6.43 -8.90
CA ALA A 21 0.00 -5.59 -8.98
C ALA A 21 0.41 -5.23 -7.54
N PRO A 22 1.69 -5.37 -7.18
CA PRO A 22 2.13 -5.09 -5.82
C PRO A 22 1.69 -3.68 -5.47
N LYS A 23 0.74 -3.58 -4.53
CA LYS A 23 0.29 -2.29 -4.01
C LYS A 23 1.53 -1.62 -3.45
N GLU A 24 2.03 -0.62 -4.17
CA GLU A 24 2.98 0.35 -3.64
C GLU A 24 2.26 1.04 -2.47
N MET A 25 2.41 0.46 -1.27
CA MET A 25 1.94 1.09 -0.05
C MET A 25 2.71 2.39 0.09
N LYS A 26 1.97 3.50 0.07
CA LYS A 26 2.60 4.80 0.21
C LYS A 26 3.15 4.90 1.63
N LEU A 27 4.36 5.41 1.73
CA LEU A 27 5.03 5.62 3.02
C LEU A 27 4.27 6.55 3.98
N VAL A 28 3.37 7.39 3.44
CA VAL A 28 2.49 8.26 4.21
C VAL A 28 1.42 7.50 5.01
N ASP A 29 1.04 6.31 4.57
CA ASP A 29 -0.02 5.50 5.19
C ASP A 29 0.51 4.61 6.33
N VAL A 30 1.83 4.55 6.52
CA VAL A 30 2.46 3.72 7.55
C VAL A 30 2.19 4.32 8.94
N PRO A 31 1.64 3.57 9.90
CA PRO A 31 1.46 4.04 11.27
C PRO A 31 2.81 4.15 11.98
N ILE A 32 3.00 5.23 12.76
CA ILE A 32 4.24 5.50 13.48
C ILE A 32 4.08 5.10 14.95
N ASP A 33 4.11 3.80 15.20
CA ASP A 33 3.83 3.22 16.52
C ASP A 33 5.08 3.10 17.42
N SER A 34 6.27 3.14 16.82
CA SER A 34 7.52 3.00 17.55
C SER A 34 8.61 3.90 16.98
N PRO A 35 9.62 4.29 17.79
CA PRO A 35 10.81 4.99 17.30
C PRO A 35 11.52 4.23 16.18
N ASN A 36 11.56 2.89 16.25
CA ASN A 36 12.18 2.07 15.20
C ASN A 36 11.41 2.15 13.88
N THR A 37 10.08 2.16 13.95
CA THR A 37 9.21 2.35 12.77
C THR A 37 9.43 3.75 12.19
N ALA A 38 9.45 4.78 13.04
CA ALA A 38 9.70 6.16 12.64
C ALA A 38 11.05 6.30 11.89
N LEU A 39 12.11 5.66 12.39
CA LEU A 39 13.42 5.66 11.75
C LEU A 39 13.38 5.00 10.38
N ASN A 40 12.79 3.82 10.27
CA ASN A 40 12.68 3.08 9.01
C ASN A 40 11.88 3.86 7.96
N VAL A 41 10.84 4.58 8.39
CA VAL A 41 10.04 5.44 7.51
C VAL A 41 10.84 6.65 7.03
N ILE A 42 11.58 7.33 7.91
CA ILE A 42 12.46 8.46 7.53
C ILE A 42 13.52 8.03 6.51
N VAL A 43 14.18 6.89 6.75
CA VAL A 43 15.21 6.37 5.83
C VAL A 43 14.61 6.03 4.47
N SER A 44 13.41 5.45 4.46
CA SER A 44 12.70 5.15 3.21
C SER A 44 12.31 6.41 2.44
N PHE A 45 11.84 7.46 3.13
CA PHE A 45 11.61 8.77 2.51
C PHE A 45 12.89 9.39 1.95
N LEU A 46 14.02 9.27 2.66
CA LEU A 46 15.31 9.77 2.18
C LEU A 46 15.73 9.08 0.87
N ASN A 47 15.56 7.76 0.78
CA ASN A 47 15.82 7.01 -0.46
C ASN A 47 14.91 7.45 -1.60
N LEU A 48 13.65 7.79 -1.30
CA LEU A 48 12.70 8.29 -2.30
C LEU A 48 13.10 9.69 -2.80
N ALA A 49 13.49 10.57 -1.88
CA ALA A 49 13.98 11.90 -2.21
C ALA A 49 15.31 11.89 -2.94
N GLN A 50 16.18 10.91 -2.74
CA GLN A 50 17.39 10.77 -3.57
C GLN A 50 17.06 10.57 -5.06
N LYS A 51 15.94 9.88 -5.37
CA LYS A 51 15.51 9.66 -6.75
C LYS A 51 14.78 10.88 -7.35
N ARG A 52 13.98 11.58 -6.54
CA ARG A 52 13.10 12.67 -6.99
C ARG A 52 13.62 14.08 -6.72
N GLY A 53 14.61 14.23 -5.83
CA GLY A 53 15.19 15.48 -5.38
C GLY A 53 14.35 16.30 -4.40
N ALA A 54 13.08 15.92 -4.14
CA ALA A 54 12.16 16.66 -3.28
C ALA A 54 11.14 15.73 -2.63
N PHE A 55 10.55 16.22 -1.53
CA PHE A 55 9.43 15.59 -0.83
C PHE A 55 8.09 16.23 -1.23
N GLY A 56 7.04 15.42 -1.27
CA GLY A 56 5.66 15.89 -1.30
C GLY A 56 5.25 16.56 0.02
N LEU A 57 4.12 17.26 0.00
CA LEU A 57 3.57 17.92 1.18
C LEU A 57 3.09 16.89 2.22
N ASP A 58 2.44 15.84 1.75
CA ASP A 58 2.01 14.67 2.53
C ASP A 58 3.21 13.96 3.15
N GLU A 59 4.27 13.72 2.37
CA GLU A 59 5.51 13.10 2.84
C GLU A 59 6.18 13.96 3.94
N SER A 60 6.25 15.28 3.72
CA SER A 60 6.82 16.23 4.69
C SER A 60 6.05 16.24 6.02
N SER A 61 4.72 16.19 5.96
CA SER A 61 3.88 16.11 7.16
C SER A 61 4.14 14.82 7.95
N LYS A 62 4.34 13.70 7.25
CA LYS A 62 4.64 12.41 7.86
C LYS A 62 6.03 12.36 8.48
N ILE A 63 7.03 12.91 7.80
CA ILE A 63 8.39 13.04 8.31
C ILE A 63 8.38 13.84 9.62
N TRP A 64 7.57 14.91 9.71
CA TRP A 64 7.43 15.68 10.94
C TRP A 64 6.81 14.88 12.09
N GLU A 65 5.83 14.01 11.82
CA GLU A 65 5.31 13.07 12.83
C GLU A 65 6.39 12.14 13.35
N CYS A 66 7.18 11.56 12.44
CA CYS A 66 8.31 10.71 12.82
C CYS A 66 9.32 11.48 13.71
N ILE A 67 9.65 12.72 13.35
CA ILE A 67 10.58 13.56 14.14
C ILE A 67 10.03 13.85 15.54
N LYS A 68 8.74 14.13 15.68
CA LYS A 68 8.11 14.39 17.00
C LYS A 68 8.25 13.21 17.95
N VAL A 69 8.22 11.98 17.44
CA VAL A 69 8.43 10.76 18.27
C VAL A 69 9.83 10.75 18.89
N PHE A 70 10.84 11.29 18.21
CA PHE A 70 12.20 11.39 18.73
C PHE A 70 12.44 12.62 19.61
N GLN A 71 11.60 13.66 19.50
CA GLN A 71 11.70 14.86 20.33
C GLN A 71 11.02 14.71 21.70
N GLN A 72 10.09 13.76 21.84
CA GLN A 72 9.36 13.50 23.09
C GLN A 72 9.96 12.36 23.93
N GLN A 73 11.11 11.81 23.53
CA GLN A 73 11.89 10.81 24.25
C GLN A 73 13.18 11.45 24.78
#